data_AF-A0A2W7U035-F1
#
_entry.id   AF-A0A2W7U035-F1
#
_cell.length_a   1.000
_cell.length_b   1.000
_cell.length_c   1.000
_cell.angle_alpha   90.00
_cell.angle_beta   90.00
_cell.angle_gamma   90.00
#
_symmetry.space_group_name_H-M   'P 1'
#
loop_
_entity.id
_entity.type
_entity.pdbx_description
1 polymer ?
#
loop_
_entity_poly.entity_id
_entity_poly.type
_entity_poly.pdbx_seq_one_letter_code
_entity_poly.pdbx_strand_id
1 'polypeptide(L)'
;RFARFVCDYNEKFGIQSAEAEDIYKKAEAFLKNKKVNKIDIPEVRYLKGLIRKGEARATAHFVGLPDEQIHFMELPFYETGTIEKKPLEEVDIQLTMDLIEKIKPHQIYAAGDLADPHGTHKVCLDAIFESVKRLKPNDFMNDCWVWLYRGAWQEWGIDEIEMAVPMSPDQVLEKRQGIFKHQSQKDGVVFQGSDAREFWQRAEDRNRETAMFYQQLGLATYAAMEAFVRWEY
;
A
#
# COMPACT_ATOMS: atom_id res chain seq x y z
N ARG A 1 19.36 -6.58 -10.15
CA ARG A 1 18.67 -6.37 -11.46
C ARG A 1 18.41 -4.89 -11.77
N PHE A 2 17.60 -4.15 -10.99
CA PHE A 2 17.22 -2.77 -11.34
C PHE A 2 18.42 -1.79 -11.37
N ALA A 3 19.31 -1.84 -10.39
CA ALA A 3 20.54 -1.03 -10.42
C ALA A 3 21.42 -1.36 -11.63
N ARG A 4 21.49 -2.63 -12.04
CA ARG A 4 22.22 -3.05 -13.24
C ARG A 4 21.58 -2.52 -14.52
N PHE A 5 20.24 -2.55 -14.60
CA PHE A 5 19.50 -1.98 -15.72
C PHE A 5 19.81 -0.49 -15.94
N VAL A 6 20.00 0.30 -14.87
CA VAL A 6 20.41 1.71 -15.00
C VAL A 6 21.79 1.84 -15.63
N CYS A 7 22.76 1.00 -15.21
CA CYS A 7 24.08 0.98 -15.84
C CYS A 7 24.01 0.57 -17.32
N ASP A 8 23.27 -0.50 -17.64
CA ASP A 8 23.12 -0.98 -19.02
C ASP A 8 22.41 0.05 -19.91
N TYR A 9 21.41 0.77 -19.36
CA TYR A 9 20.72 1.88 -20.02
C TYR A 9 21.72 3.00 -20.34
N ASN A 10 22.47 3.45 -19.34
CA ASN A 10 23.45 4.52 -19.50
C ASN A 10 24.50 4.17 -20.57
N GLU A 11 25.03 2.94 -20.53
CA GLU A 11 25.95 2.42 -21.54
C GLU A 11 25.33 2.45 -22.94
N LYS A 12 24.09 1.93 -23.07
CA LYS A 12 23.41 1.81 -24.36
C LYS A 12 23.12 3.16 -25.02
N PHE A 13 22.81 4.19 -24.23
CA PHE A 13 22.48 5.53 -24.71
C PHE A 13 23.69 6.49 -24.68
N GLY A 14 24.89 6.00 -24.36
CA GLY A 14 26.10 6.83 -24.32
C GLY A 14 26.10 7.88 -23.20
N ILE A 15 25.32 7.66 -22.14
CA ILE A 15 25.23 8.55 -20.97
C ILE A 15 26.36 8.17 -20.02
N GLN A 16 27.30 9.09 -19.82
CA GLN A 16 28.37 8.90 -18.85
C GLN A 16 27.88 9.34 -17.47
N SER A 17 27.80 8.38 -16.53
CA SER A 17 27.58 8.68 -15.11
C SER A 17 28.40 7.72 -14.26
N ALA A 18 29.52 8.23 -13.75
CA ALA A 18 30.36 7.49 -12.81
C ALA A 18 29.61 7.22 -11.50
N GLU A 19 28.67 8.10 -11.15
CA GLU A 19 27.83 8.00 -9.96
C GLU A 19 26.90 6.78 -10.04
N ALA A 20 26.27 6.53 -11.19
CA ALA A 20 25.41 5.36 -11.38
C ALA A 20 26.19 4.05 -11.21
N GLU A 21 27.41 4.00 -11.72
CA GLU A 21 28.30 2.85 -11.52
C GLU A 21 28.73 2.69 -10.06
N ASP A 22 29.08 3.78 -9.37
CA ASP A 22 29.48 3.75 -7.97
C ASP A 22 28.33 3.28 -7.07
N ILE A 23 27.12 3.81 -7.27
CA ILE A 23 25.90 3.36 -6.58
C ILE A 23 25.67 1.87 -6.82
N TYR A 24 25.79 1.40 -8.06
CA TYR A 24 25.64 -0.01 -8.39
C TYR A 24 26.68 -0.88 -7.67
N LYS A 25 27.97 -0.51 -7.74
CA LYS A 25 29.08 -1.24 -7.11
C LYS A 25 28.90 -1.29 -5.59
N LYS A 26 28.54 -0.17 -4.95
CA LYS A 26 28.23 -0.10 -3.51
C LYS A 26 27.07 -0.99 -3.11
N ALA A 27 25.94 -0.88 -3.83
CA ALA A 27 24.76 -1.69 -3.54
C ALA A 27 25.03 -3.19 -3.73
N GLU A 28 25.74 -3.57 -4.79
CA GLU A 28 26.10 -4.95 -5.06
C GLU A 28 27.06 -5.51 -4.00
N ALA A 29 28.12 -4.78 -3.68
CA ALA A 29 29.09 -5.17 -2.65
C ALA A 29 28.42 -5.31 -1.28
N PHE A 30 27.52 -4.38 -0.93
CA PHE A 30 26.77 -4.45 0.32
C PHE A 30 25.86 -5.68 0.37
N LEU A 31 25.06 -5.92 -0.68
CA LEU A 31 24.11 -7.04 -0.71
C LEU A 31 24.81 -8.41 -0.70
N LYS A 32 25.96 -8.54 -1.38
CA LYS A 32 26.77 -9.78 -1.37
C LYS A 32 27.32 -10.12 0.01
N ASN A 33 27.64 -9.11 0.82
CA ASN A 33 28.28 -9.26 2.13
C ASN A 33 27.33 -8.98 3.30
N LYS A 34 26.03 -8.81 3.04
CA LYS A 34 25.06 -8.39 4.06
C LYS A 34 24.91 -9.49 5.11
N LYS A 35 25.25 -9.16 6.36
CA LYS A 35 24.94 -10.02 7.52
C LYS A 35 23.45 -9.91 7.88
N VAL A 36 22.90 -10.99 8.43
CA VAL A 36 21.57 -11.01 9.03
C VAL A 36 21.45 -9.84 10.02
N ASN A 37 20.34 -9.10 9.97
CA ASN A 37 20.03 -7.93 10.81
C ASN A 37 20.84 -6.63 10.56
N LYS A 38 21.66 -6.55 9.51
CA LYS A 38 22.31 -5.27 9.15
C LYS A 38 21.33 -4.34 8.44
N ILE A 39 21.27 -3.08 8.86
CA ILE A 39 20.49 -2.02 8.19
C ILE A 39 21.06 -1.78 6.78
N ASP A 40 20.17 -1.62 5.80
CA ASP A 40 20.55 -1.32 4.42
C ASP A 40 21.20 0.06 4.31
N ILE A 41 22.26 0.16 3.49
CA ILE A 41 22.89 1.44 3.15
C ILE A 41 21.91 2.37 2.41
N PRO A 42 22.11 3.71 2.45
CA PRO A 42 21.24 4.66 1.78
C PRO A 42 20.93 4.29 0.32
N GLU A 43 21.93 3.91 -0.45
CA GLU A 43 21.79 3.53 -1.87
C GLU A 43 20.80 2.38 -2.05
N VAL A 44 20.87 1.34 -1.21
CA VAL A 44 19.96 0.19 -1.27
C VAL A 44 18.55 0.60 -0.85
N ARG A 45 18.41 1.43 0.18
CA ARG A 45 17.10 1.94 0.65
C ARG A 45 16.43 2.79 -0.44
N TYR A 46 17.16 3.70 -1.07
CA TYR A 46 16.64 4.54 -2.15
C TYR A 46 16.27 3.72 -3.38
N LEU A 47 17.10 2.74 -3.77
CA LEU A 47 16.77 1.82 -4.85
C LEU A 47 15.47 1.04 -4.56
N LYS A 48 15.31 0.51 -3.35
CA LYS A 48 14.06 -0.15 -2.93
C LYS A 48 12.86 0.78 -2.98
N GLY A 49 13.02 2.02 -2.52
CA GLY A 49 11.98 3.05 -2.59
C GLY A 49 11.53 3.33 -4.03
N LEU A 50 12.49 3.55 -4.94
CA LEU A 50 12.21 3.79 -6.36
C LEU A 50 11.51 2.60 -7.02
N ILE A 51 11.93 1.37 -6.72
CA ILE A 51 11.28 0.16 -7.22
C ILE A 51 9.83 0.10 -6.76
N ARG A 52 9.57 0.27 -5.45
CA ARG A 52 8.21 0.20 -4.89
C ARG A 52 7.31 1.32 -5.41
N LYS A 53 7.84 2.54 -5.62
CA LYS A 53 7.10 3.63 -6.26
C LYS A 53 6.73 3.30 -7.70
N GLY A 54 7.66 2.73 -8.47
CA GLY A 54 7.39 2.27 -9.83
C GLY A 54 6.32 1.19 -9.89
N GLU A 55 6.37 0.22 -8.97
CA GLU A 55 5.38 -0.85 -8.86
C GLU A 55 3.99 -0.30 -8.48
N ALA A 56 3.91 0.61 -7.50
CA ALA A 56 2.65 1.26 -7.12
C ALA A 56 2.05 2.08 -8.27
N ARG A 57 2.89 2.84 -9.00
CA ARG A 57 2.46 3.58 -10.19
C ARG A 57 1.94 2.64 -11.29
N ALA A 58 2.62 1.52 -11.53
CA ALA A 58 2.18 0.54 -12.52
C ALA A 58 0.80 -0.05 -12.17
N THR A 59 0.54 -0.33 -10.90
CA THR A 59 -0.78 -0.77 -10.43
C THR A 59 -1.84 0.32 -10.62
N ALA A 60 -1.53 1.57 -10.26
CA ALA A 60 -2.43 2.71 -10.42
C ALA A 60 -2.81 2.95 -11.90
N HIS A 61 -1.84 2.93 -12.82
CA HIS A 61 -2.09 3.04 -14.26
C HIS A 61 -2.97 1.91 -14.78
N PHE A 62 -2.77 0.69 -14.28
CA PHE A 62 -3.55 -0.47 -14.68
C PHE A 62 -5.02 -0.40 -14.27
N VAL A 63 -5.32 0.23 -13.13
CA VAL A 63 -6.71 0.50 -12.71
C VAL A 63 -7.25 1.82 -13.28
N GLY A 64 -6.53 2.45 -14.20
CA GLY A 64 -6.98 3.62 -14.95
C GLY A 64 -6.68 4.98 -14.33
N LEU A 65 -5.84 5.06 -13.28
CA LEU A 65 -5.45 6.34 -12.68
C LEU A 65 -4.29 6.98 -13.48
N PRO A 66 -4.39 8.27 -13.84
CA PRO A 66 -3.30 9.03 -14.43
C PRO A 66 -2.32 9.54 -13.35
N ASP A 67 -1.12 9.97 -13.75
CA ASP A 67 -0.06 10.37 -12.82
C ASP A 67 -0.45 11.55 -11.91
N GLU A 68 -1.31 12.45 -12.38
CA GLU A 68 -1.77 13.61 -11.61
C GLU A 68 -2.61 13.22 -10.39
N GLN A 69 -3.17 12.00 -10.37
CA GLN A 69 -3.95 11.45 -9.26
C GLN A 69 -3.13 10.55 -8.33
N ILE A 70 -1.84 10.33 -8.63
CA ILE A 70 -0.94 9.48 -7.85
C ILE A 70 -0.06 10.36 -6.97
N HIS A 71 -0.37 10.41 -5.67
CA HIS A 71 0.33 11.26 -4.72
C HIS A 71 1.23 10.40 -3.81
N PHE A 72 2.55 10.51 -4.01
CA PHE A 72 3.52 9.98 -3.05
C PHE A 72 3.79 11.04 -2.00
N MET A 73 3.17 10.90 -0.83
CA MET A 73 3.19 11.93 0.21
C MET A 73 4.54 12.10 0.92
N GLU A 74 5.39 11.06 0.91
CA GLU A 74 6.70 11.08 1.57
C GLU A 74 6.63 11.63 3.01
N LEU A 75 5.61 11.19 3.76
CA LEU A 75 5.34 11.72 5.10
C LEU A 75 6.60 11.63 5.98
N PRO A 76 7.01 12.72 6.65
CA PRO A 76 8.23 12.78 7.47
C PRO A 76 8.40 11.63 8.46
N PHE A 77 7.31 11.03 8.98
CA PHE A 77 7.41 9.91 9.89
C PHE A 77 8.06 8.64 9.26
N TYR A 78 7.99 8.48 7.93
CA TYR A 78 8.59 7.37 7.20
C TYR A 78 10.12 7.50 7.02
N GLU A 79 10.61 8.73 6.93
CA GLU A 79 11.97 9.11 6.49
C GLU A 79 13.00 9.03 7.62
N THR A 80 12.99 7.94 8.39
CA THR A 80 13.97 7.69 9.46
C THR A 80 15.19 6.89 8.99
N GLY A 81 15.03 6.14 7.89
CA GLY A 81 16.03 5.18 7.43
C GLY A 81 16.22 3.97 8.35
N THR A 82 15.51 3.91 9.47
CA THR A 82 15.53 2.83 10.47
C THR A 82 14.25 1.99 10.40
N ILE A 83 14.28 0.83 11.08
CA ILE A 83 13.09 -0.01 11.28
C ILE A 83 12.06 0.77 12.12
N GLU A 84 12.52 1.45 13.18
CA GLU A 84 11.69 2.34 13.97
C GLU A 84 11.34 3.60 13.19
N LYS A 85 10.05 3.94 13.20
CA LYS A 85 9.50 5.16 12.59
C LYS A 85 9.42 6.26 13.65
N LYS A 86 9.45 7.51 13.19
CA LYS A 86 9.21 8.65 14.07
C LYS A 86 7.76 8.61 14.55
N PRO A 87 7.45 9.20 15.71
CA PRO A 87 6.07 9.48 16.06
C PRO A 87 5.43 10.35 14.97
N LEU A 88 4.10 10.28 14.87
CA LEU A 88 3.33 11.18 14.04
C LEU A 88 3.52 12.63 14.54
N GLU A 89 3.86 13.54 13.64
CA GLU A 89 4.04 14.96 13.95
C GLU A 89 3.00 15.84 13.22
N GLU A 90 2.89 17.10 13.64
CA GLU A 90 1.97 18.08 13.07
C GLU A 90 2.16 18.26 11.55
N VAL A 91 3.40 18.15 11.07
CA VAL A 91 3.72 18.24 9.64
C VAL A 91 3.10 17.09 8.84
N ASP A 92 3.04 15.88 9.39
CA ASP A 92 2.43 14.73 8.71
C ASP A 92 0.90 14.91 8.57
N ILE A 93 0.28 15.47 9.62
CA ILE A 93 -1.15 15.78 9.67
C ILE A 93 -1.46 16.89 8.66
N GLN A 94 -0.69 17.99 8.66
CA GLN A 94 -0.91 19.09 7.72
C GLN A 94 -0.80 18.65 6.26
N LEU A 95 0.22 17.85 5.91
CA LEU A 95 0.37 17.32 4.54
C LEU A 95 -0.82 16.45 4.12
N THR A 96 -1.39 15.70 5.06
CA THR A 96 -2.58 14.87 4.83
C THR A 96 -3.83 15.73 4.66
N MET A 97 -4.00 16.76 5.50
CA MET A 97 -5.08 17.74 5.37
C MET A 97 -5.03 18.48 4.04
N ASP A 98 -3.86 18.98 3.64
CA ASP A 98 -3.64 19.71 2.39
C ASP A 98 -4.08 18.88 1.17
N LEU A 99 -3.78 17.57 1.18
CA LEU A 99 -4.18 16.67 0.11
C LEU A 99 -5.70 16.46 0.09
N ILE A 100 -6.31 16.26 1.25
CA ILE A 100 -7.77 16.09 1.37
C ILE A 100 -8.49 17.37 0.93
N GLU A 101 -8.04 18.55 1.34
CA GLU A 101 -8.62 19.84 0.94
C GLU A 101 -8.44 20.14 -0.55
N LYS A 102 -7.32 19.70 -1.14
CA LYS A 102 -7.08 19.80 -2.58
C LYS A 102 -8.05 18.95 -3.38
N ILE A 103 -8.31 17.71 -2.94
CA ILE A 103 -9.15 16.75 -3.66
C ILE A 103 -10.64 16.96 -3.37
N LYS A 104 -11.00 17.31 -2.13
CA LYS A 104 -12.37 17.35 -1.60
C LYS A 104 -13.14 16.06 -1.85
N PRO A 105 -12.64 14.90 -1.36
CA PRO A 105 -13.21 13.61 -1.67
C PRO A 105 -14.58 13.41 -1.00
N HIS A 106 -15.48 12.68 -1.66
CA HIS A 106 -16.70 12.16 -1.03
C HIS A 106 -16.43 10.87 -0.24
N GLN A 107 -15.35 10.15 -0.55
CA GLN A 107 -15.00 8.89 0.09
C GLN A 107 -13.48 8.76 0.23
N ILE A 108 -13.02 8.34 1.40
CA ILE A 108 -11.63 8.01 1.72
C ILE A 108 -11.59 6.55 2.12
N TYR A 109 -10.76 5.75 1.44
CA TYR A 109 -10.52 4.36 1.79
C TYR A 109 -9.18 4.22 2.51
N ALA A 110 -9.16 3.61 3.69
CA ALA A 110 -7.96 3.44 4.50
C ALA A 110 -7.82 2.01 5.01
N ALA A 111 -6.58 1.56 5.17
CA ALA A 111 -6.30 0.25 5.76
C ALA A 111 -6.59 0.30 7.28
N GLY A 112 -7.67 -0.34 7.70
CA GLY A 112 -8.05 -0.52 9.11
C GLY A 112 -7.32 -1.68 9.79
N ASP A 113 -6.31 -2.26 9.13
CA ASP A 113 -5.59 -3.41 9.66
C ASP A 113 -4.53 -3.00 10.70
N LEU A 114 -4.96 -2.99 11.97
CA LEU A 114 -4.11 -2.67 13.12
C LEU A 114 -3.17 -3.80 13.53
N ALA A 115 -3.26 -4.98 12.91
CA ALA A 115 -2.34 -6.09 13.14
C ALA A 115 -1.03 -5.91 12.34
N ASP A 116 -0.49 -4.69 12.33
CA ASP A 116 0.78 -4.36 11.67
C ASP A 116 1.95 -4.53 12.66
N PRO A 117 2.85 -5.51 12.45
CA PRO A 117 4.01 -5.74 13.31
C PRO A 117 5.02 -4.58 13.32
N HIS A 118 4.96 -3.66 12.35
CA HIS A 118 5.80 -2.46 12.29
C HIS A 118 5.06 -1.18 12.71
N GLY A 119 3.78 -1.27 13.08
CA GLY A 119 2.96 -0.14 13.56
C GLY A 119 2.76 1.00 12.55
N THR A 120 3.21 0.83 11.31
CA THR A 120 3.19 1.85 10.26
C THR A 120 1.78 2.09 9.73
N HIS A 121 0.96 1.05 9.57
CA HIS A 121 -0.46 1.16 9.23
C HIS A 121 -1.21 2.00 10.26
N LYS A 122 -0.93 1.76 11.55
CA LYS A 122 -1.54 2.54 12.64
C LYS A 122 -1.18 4.02 12.52
N VAL A 123 0.10 4.36 12.32
CA VAL A 123 0.53 5.76 12.20
C VAL A 123 -0.10 6.44 10.98
N CYS A 124 -0.16 5.77 9.82
CA CYS A 124 -0.89 6.29 8.65
C CYS A 124 -2.37 6.51 8.94
N LEU A 125 -3.02 5.57 9.62
CA LEU A 125 -4.43 5.67 9.94
C LEU A 125 -4.70 6.79 10.95
N ASP A 126 -3.85 6.95 11.96
CA ASP A 126 -3.89 8.05 12.93
C ASP A 126 -3.77 9.40 12.21
N ALA A 127 -2.89 9.53 11.21
CA ALA A 127 -2.75 10.73 10.40
C ALA A 127 -4.04 11.08 9.63
N ILE A 128 -4.68 10.08 9.00
CA ILE A 128 -5.95 10.25 8.29
C ILE A 128 -7.04 10.67 9.28
N PHE A 129 -7.17 9.97 10.40
CA PHE A 129 -8.19 10.23 11.42
C PHE A 129 -8.09 11.62 12.02
N GLU A 130 -6.88 12.05 12.37
CA GLU A 130 -6.66 13.39 12.90
C GLU A 130 -6.97 14.46 11.84
N SER A 131 -6.56 14.22 10.59
CA SER A 131 -6.81 15.15 9.48
C SER A 131 -8.30 15.38 9.22
N VAL A 132 -9.08 14.31 9.09
CA VAL A 132 -10.52 14.45 8.77
C VAL A 132 -11.33 15.00 9.95
N LYS A 133 -10.90 14.76 11.20
CA LYS A 133 -11.48 15.42 12.39
C LYS A 133 -11.26 16.92 12.35
N ARG A 134 -10.04 17.36 12.02
CA ARG A 134 -9.70 18.78 11.94
C ARG A 134 -10.39 19.47 10.77
N LEU A 135 -10.56 18.77 9.65
CA LEU A 135 -11.27 19.27 8.48
C LEU A 135 -12.79 19.21 8.62
N LYS A 136 -13.33 18.49 9.62
CA LYS A 136 -14.77 18.28 9.81
C LYS A 136 -15.63 19.56 9.73
N PRO A 137 -15.18 20.74 10.23
CA PRO A 137 -15.96 21.97 10.12
C PRO A 137 -16.14 22.49 8.68
N ASN A 138 -15.36 22.02 7.70
CA ASN A 138 -15.47 22.44 6.30
C ASN A 138 -16.68 21.78 5.61
N ASP A 139 -17.47 22.55 4.86
CA ASP A 139 -18.73 22.09 4.26
C ASP A 139 -18.63 20.82 3.42
N PHE A 140 -17.53 20.64 2.67
CA PHE A 140 -17.35 19.46 1.80
C PHE A 140 -17.19 18.16 2.60
N MET A 141 -16.83 18.23 3.89
CA MET A 141 -16.69 17.07 4.75
C MET A 141 -18.02 16.48 5.21
N ASN A 142 -19.14 17.21 5.04
CA ASN A 142 -20.47 16.71 5.37
C ASN A 142 -20.84 15.46 4.55
N ASP A 143 -20.36 15.40 3.30
CA ASP A 143 -20.57 14.30 2.37
C ASP A 143 -19.33 13.41 2.19
N CYS A 144 -18.32 13.55 3.06
CA CYS A 144 -17.10 12.74 3.02
C CYS A 144 -17.18 11.55 3.98
N TRP A 145 -17.11 10.32 3.48
CA TRP A 145 -17.09 9.10 4.29
C TRP A 145 -15.71 8.48 4.36
N VAL A 146 -15.36 7.91 5.52
CA VAL A 146 -14.11 7.15 5.69
C VAL A 146 -14.46 5.67 5.82
N TRP A 147 -13.95 4.86 4.90
CA TRP A 147 -14.18 3.42 4.82
C TRP A 147 -12.90 2.65 5.11
N LEU A 148 -12.97 1.73 6.07
CA LEU A 148 -11.86 0.92 6.51
C LEU A 148 -11.93 -0.47 5.90
N TYR A 149 -10.89 -0.85 5.16
CA TYR A 149 -10.71 -2.21 4.65
C TYR A 149 -9.60 -2.93 5.42
N ARG A 150 -9.59 -4.26 5.37
CA ARG A 150 -8.54 -5.09 5.99
C ARG A 150 -7.56 -5.68 4.98
N GLY A 151 -6.39 -6.06 5.46
CA GLY A 151 -5.37 -6.74 4.66
C GLY A 151 -5.76 -8.18 4.33
N ALA A 152 -4.90 -8.88 3.60
CA ALA A 152 -5.14 -10.27 3.18
C ALA A 152 -5.10 -11.31 4.32
N TRP A 153 -4.91 -10.89 5.57
CA TRP A 153 -4.66 -11.77 6.71
C TRP A 153 -5.89 -12.02 7.58
N GLN A 154 -6.77 -11.01 7.67
CA GLN A 154 -7.96 -11.05 8.52
C GLN A 154 -9.04 -10.21 7.84
N GLU A 155 -10.27 -10.69 7.85
CA GLU A 155 -11.44 -9.93 7.42
C GLU A 155 -12.24 -9.45 8.63
N TRP A 156 -13.10 -8.46 8.41
CA TRP A 156 -14.15 -8.07 9.35
C TRP A 156 -15.14 -9.21 9.63
N GLY A 157 -15.67 -9.27 10.86
CA GLY A 157 -16.81 -10.11 11.17
C GLY A 157 -18.03 -9.67 10.37
N ILE A 158 -18.89 -10.61 9.95
CA ILE A 158 -20.07 -10.32 9.12
C ILE A 158 -21.02 -9.32 9.79
N ASP A 159 -21.05 -9.30 11.11
CA ASP A 159 -21.82 -8.39 11.96
C ASP A 159 -21.23 -6.98 12.06
N GLU A 160 -19.95 -6.80 11.69
CA GLU A 160 -19.27 -5.52 11.65
C GLU A 160 -19.38 -4.84 10.28
N ILE A 161 -19.61 -5.59 9.21
CA ILE A 161 -19.57 -5.07 7.83
C ILE A 161 -20.72 -4.08 7.58
N GLU A 162 -20.36 -2.86 7.21
CA GLU A 162 -21.34 -1.79 6.89
C GLU A 162 -21.50 -1.57 5.38
N MET A 163 -20.49 -1.93 4.59
CA MET A 163 -20.55 -1.93 3.13
C MET A 163 -19.86 -3.16 2.57
N ALA A 164 -20.55 -3.89 1.68
CA ALA A 164 -19.95 -4.96 0.89
C ALA A 164 -20.07 -4.63 -0.60
N VAL A 165 -18.94 -4.67 -1.30
CA VAL A 165 -18.86 -4.40 -2.74
C VAL A 165 -18.64 -5.73 -3.48
N PRO A 166 -19.62 -6.21 -4.25
CA PRO A 166 -19.48 -7.44 -5.00
C PRO A 166 -18.52 -7.29 -6.18
N MET A 167 -17.78 -8.36 -6.46
CA MET A 167 -16.87 -8.46 -7.61
C MET A 167 -17.30 -9.60 -8.53
N SER A 168 -17.28 -9.32 -9.83
CA SER A 168 -17.38 -10.32 -10.88
C SER A 168 -16.11 -11.18 -10.97
N PRO A 169 -16.15 -12.35 -11.63
CA PRO A 169 -14.96 -13.16 -11.87
C PRO A 169 -13.83 -12.38 -12.56
N ASP A 170 -14.17 -11.50 -13.51
CA ASP A 170 -13.17 -10.70 -14.23
C ASP A 170 -12.51 -9.66 -13.32
N GLN A 171 -13.27 -9.01 -12.43
CA GLN A 171 -12.72 -8.07 -11.45
C GLN A 171 -11.80 -8.77 -10.43
N VAL A 172 -12.08 -10.02 -10.08
CA VAL A 172 -11.17 -10.83 -9.24
C VAL A 172 -9.84 -11.05 -9.97
N LEU A 173 -9.89 -11.39 -11.26
CA LEU A 173 -8.68 -11.54 -12.08
C LEU A 173 -7.93 -10.21 -12.22
N GLU A 174 -8.61 -9.10 -12.43
CA GLU A 174 -8.00 -7.76 -12.48
C GLU A 174 -7.30 -7.41 -11.16
N LYS A 175 -7.95 -7.63 -10.01
CA LYS A 175 -7.34 -7.45 -8.69
C LYS A 175 -6.06 -8.28 -8.55
N ARG A 176 -6.08 -9.54 -8.98
CA ARG A 176 -4.90 -10.42 -8.99
C ARG A 176 -3.77 -9.84 -9.85
N GLN A 177 -4.09 -9.33 -11.05
CA GLN A 177 -3.12 -8.68 -11.93
C GLN A 177 -2.56 -7.37 -11.37
N GLY A 178 -3.35 -6.65 -10.55
CA GLY A 178 -2.88 -5.51 -9.77
C GLY A 178 -1.83 -5.93 -8.74
N ILE A 179 -2.12 -6.97 -7.95
CA ILE A 179 -1.18 -7.53 -6.97
C ILE A 179 0.13 -7.97 -7.63
N PHE A 180 0.07 -8.60 -8.80
CA PHE A 180 1.26 -9.08 -9.51
C PHE A 180 2.24 -7.98 -9.96
N LYS A 181 1.80 -6.72 -10.04
CA LYS A 181 2.68 -5.60 -10.36
C LYS A 181 3.61 -5.23 -9.21
N HIS A 182 3.28 -5.62 -7.98
CA HIS A 182 4.13 -5.47 -6.80
C HIS A 182 5.15 -6.61 -6.68
N GLN A 183 5.91 -6.88 -7.75
CA GLN A 183 6.80 -8.04 -7.84
C GLN A 183 7.80 -8.14 -6.70
N SER A 184 8.36 -7.01 -6.27
CA SER A 184 9.34 -6.96 -5.18
C SER A 184 8.73 -7.22 -3.80
N GLN A 185 7.40 -7.19 -3.67
CA GLN A 185 6.66 -7.28 -2.40
C GLN A 185 5.75 -8.52 -2.33
N LYS A 186 5.33 -9.08 -3.47
CA LYS A 186 4.36 -10.19 -3.54
C LYS A 186 4.96 -11.55 -3.15
N ASP A 187 6.26 -11.73 -3.41
CA ASP A 187 6.97 -13.01 -3.24
C ASP A 187 7.78 -12.95 -1.94
N GLY A 188 7.47 -13.85 -1.00
CA GLY A 188 8.12 -13.90 0.31
C GLY A 188 7.24 -13.29 1.41
N VAL A 189 6.53 -14.17 2.11
CA VAL A 189 5.74 -13.80 3.28
C VAL A 189 6.73 -13.37 4.38
N VAL A 190 6.67 -12.10 4.81
CA VAL A 190 7.54 -11.58 5.88
C VAL A 190 7.23 -12.26 7.23
N PHE A 191 6.04 -12.85 7.35
CA PHE A 191 5.60 -13.63 8.51
C PHE A 191 4.98 -14.96 8.05
N GLN A 192 5.82 -15.97 7.76
CA GLN A 192 5.33 -17.33 7.64
C GLN A 192 4.91 -17.82 9.03
N GLY A 193 3.61 -17.78 9.31
CA GLY A 193 3.01 -18.78 10.19
C GLY A 193 2.99 -20.15 9.47
N SER A 194 1.95 -20.94 9.72
CA SER A 194 1.73 -22.20 8.98
C SER A 194 1.07 -22.03 7.61
N ASP A 195 0.63 -20.82 7.24
CA ASP A 195 -0.05 -20.56 5.97
C ASP A 195 0.94 -20.42 4.80
N ALA A 196 0.96 -21.44 3.92
CA ALA A 196 1.84 -21.53 2.77
C ALA A 196 1.33 -20.78 1.51
N ARG A 197 0.13 -20.20 1.56
CA ARG A 197 -0.44 -19.48 0.41
C ARG A 197 0.33 -18.21 0.08
N GLU A 198 0.40 -17.91 -1.22
CA GLU A 198 0.90 -16.63 -1.72
C GLU A 198 -0.05 -15.49 -1.35
N PHE A 199 0.45 -14.25 -1.32
CA PHE A 199 -0.35 -13.08 -0.91
C PHE A 199 -1.63 -12.93 -1.74
N TRP A 200 -1.55 -13.13 -3.06
CA TRP A 200 -2.71 -13.00 -3.95
C TRP A 200 -3.76 -14.08 -3.68
N GLN A 201 -3.35 -15.31 -3.34
CA GLN A 201 -4.26 -16.40 -3.02
C GLN A 201 -5.04 -16.08 -1.76
N ARG A 202 -4.37 -15.56 -0.73
CA ARG A 202 -5.03 -15.11 0.50
C ARG A 202 -6.01 -13.99 0.26
N ALA A 203 -5.60 -12.97 -0.51
CA ALA A 203 -6.47 -11.84 -0.82
C ALA A 203 -7.75 -12.30 -1.55
N GLU A 204 -7.62 -13.21 -2.51
CA GLU A 204 -8.73 -13.76 -3.29
C GLU A 204 -9.62 -14.70 -2.46
N ASP A 205 -9.02 -15.64 -1.73
CA ASP A 205 -9.73 -16.57 -0.86
C ASP A 205 -10.56 -15.81 0.18
N ARG A 206 -9.99 -14.78 0.82
CA ARG A 206 -10.70 -13.91 1.77
C ARG A 206 -11.94 -13.28 1.14
N ASN A 207 -11.80 -12.65 -0.03
CA ASN A 207 -12.96 -12.02 -0.67
C ASN A 207 -14.01 -13.05 -1.12
N ARG A 208 -13.59 -14.23 -1.54
CA ARG A 208 -14.51 -15.33 -1.88
C ARG A 208 -15.25 -15.84 -0.64
N GLU A 209 -14.57 -15.99 0.48
CA GLU A 209 -15.18 -16.38 1.77
C GLU A 209 -16.26 -15.38 2.20
N THR A 210 -16.00 -14.07 2.09
CA THR A 210 -17.01 -13.02 2.33
C THR A 210 -18.24 -13.23 1.44
N ALA A 211 -18.06 -13.43 0.12
CA ALA A 211 -19.17 -13.74 -0.79
C ALA A 211 -19.94 -15.01 -0.40
N MET A 212 -19.24 -16.06 0.03
CA MET A 212 -19.87 -17.31 0.49
C MET A 212 -20.70 -17.12 1.75
N PHE A 213 -20.25 -16.31 2.71
CA PHE A 213 -21.04 -15.99 3.90
C PHE A 213 -22.32 -15.24 3.54
N TYR A 214 -22.24 -14.24 2.67
CA TYR A 214 -23.44 -13.52 2.17
C TYR A 214 -24.42 -14.48 1.47
N GLN A 215 -23.91 -15.42 0.67
CA GLN A 215 -24.75 -16.45 0.05
C GLN A 215 -25.44 -17.35 1.09
N GLN A 216 -24.73 -17.76 2.15
CA GLN A 216 -25.31 -18.58 3.23
C GLN A 216 -26.39 -17.84 4.01
N LEU A 217 -26.33 -16.50 4.06
CA LEU A 217 -27.38 -15.65 4.61
C LEU A 217 -28.58 -15.47 3.66
N GLY A 218 -28.54 -16.06 2.47
CA GLY A 218 -29.63 -16.00 1.48
C GLY A 218 -29.53 -14.81 0.51
N LEU A 219 -28.40 -14.11 0.47
CA LEU A 219 -28.17 -13.01 -0.48
C LEU A 219 -27.66 -13.52 -1.84
N ALA A 220 -27.62 -12.61 -2.82
CA ALA A 220 -27.19 -12.95 -4.17
C ALA A 220 -25.75 -13.48 -4.22
N THR A 221 -25.51 -14.44 -5.11
CA THR A 221 -24.20 -15.08 -5.29
C THR A 221 -23.27 -14.23 -6.15
N TYR A 222 -22.05 -14.03 -5.68
CA TYR A 222 -20.98 -13.34 -6.39
C TYR A 222 -19.67 -14.13 -6.31
N ALA A 223 -18.71 -13.84 -7.18
CA ALA A 223 -17.43 -14.53 -7.17
C ALA A 223 -16.60 -14.18 -5.93
N ALA A 224 -16.70 -12.92 -5.49
CA ALA A 224 -15.99 -12.37 -4.36
C ALA A 224 -16.67 -11.09 -3.86
N MET A 225 -16.42 -10.67 -2.62
CA MET A 225 -16.87 -9.40 -2.05
C MET A 225 -15.75 -8.73 -1.26
N GLU A 226 -15.61 -7.42 -1.41
CA GLU A 226 -14.78 -6.58 -0.55
C GLU A 226 -15.64 -5.95 0.54
N ALA A 227 -15.17 -6.00 1.79
CA ALA A 227 -15.90 -5.51 2.95
C ALA A 227 -15.26 -4.25 3.53
N PHE A 228 -16.12 -3.32 3.96
CA PHE A 228 -15.71 -2.07 4.55
C PHE A 228 -16.54 -1.77 5.81
N VAL A 229 -15.86 -1.17 6.78
CA VAL A 229 -16.46 -0.62 8.01
C VAL A 229 -16.31 0.89 7.95
N ARG A 230 -17.37 1.63 8.26
CA ARG A 230 -17.35 3.07 8.31
C ARG A 230 -16.64 3.53 9.57
N TRP A 231 -15.77 4.52 9.43
CA TRP A 231 -15.26 5.25 10.58
C TRP A 231 -15.98 6.59 10.72
N GLU A 232 -16.59 6.79 11.88
CA GLU A 232 -17.34 8.00 12.21
C GLU A 232 -16.46 9.03 12.91
N TYR A 233 -16.58 10.29 12.49
CA TYR A 233 -15.73 11.41 12.91
C TYR A 233 -16.45 12.75 12.86
#